data_AF-A0A956QKX6-F1
#
_entry.id   AF-A0A956QKX6-F1
#
_cell.length_a   1.000
_cell.length_b   1.000
_cell.length_c   1.000
_cell.angle_alpha   90.00
_cell.angle_beta   90.00
_cell.angle_gamma   90.00
#
_symmetry.space_group_name_H-M   'P 1'
#
loop_
_entity.id
_entity.type
_entity.pdbx_description
1 polymer ?
#
loop_
_entity_poly.entity_id
_entity_poly.type
_entity_poly.pdbx_seq_one_letter_code
_entity_poly.pdbx_strand_id
1 'polypeptide(L)'
;MRWQGRRGSENVEDLRGGGGGGRPLRAGGLVTVVVVVVALMAGVDPFAILQALAGSGPPSRPAVTAPDGSDEFASVVLADTEEVWHQLFAERGMTYVEPKLVLFDGEVSSACGFAQAAMGPFYCPGDEKVYLDLSFFQELEQRFGAPGDFARAYVIAHEVGHHVQDQFGVLSEVHQAQRGMSKKEANALQVKVELQ
;
A
#
# COMPACT_ATOMS: atom_id res chain seq x y z
N MET A 1 -4.20 10.58 -15.71
CA MET A 1 -4.88 11.52 -14.78
C MET A 1 -4.11 12.83 -14.84
N ARG A 2 -4.73 14.01 -14.74
CA ARG A 2 -3.99 15.27 -14.78
C ARG A 2 -3.64 15.68 -13.35
N TRP A 3 -2.36 15.57 -12.96
CA TRP A 3 -1.95 15.75 -11.55
C TRP A 3 -0.93 16.88 -11.35
N GLN A 4 -0.13 17.21 -12.36
CA GLN A 4 0.92 18.21 -12.26
C GLN A 4 0.35 19.58 -11.91
N GLY A 5 0.98 20.26 -10.93
CA GLY A 5 0.57 21.58 -10.46
C GLY A 5 -0.65 21.59 -9.52
N ARG A 6 -1.12 20.43 -9.06
CA ARG A 6 -2.13 20.33 -8.00
C ARG A 6 -1.47 20.41 -6.62
N ARG A 7 -2.30 20.67 -5.59
CA ARG A 7 -1.84 20.70 -4.20
C ARG A 7 -1.34 19.32 -3.78
N GLY A 8 -0.15 19.24 -3.21
CA GLY A 8 0.34 18.05 -2.51
C GLY A 8 -0.12 18.02 -1.05
N SER A 9 -0.03 16.86 -0.42
CA SER A 9 -0.30 16.68 1.01
C SER A 9 0.90 17.15 1.85
N GLU A 10 0.60 17.69 3.03
CA GLU A 10 1.58 18.04 4.05
C GLU A 10 1.98 16.83 4.94
N ASN A 11 1.31 15.68 4.79
CA ASN A 11 1.48 14.48 5.60
C ASN A 11 2.47 13.46 5.01
N VAL A 12 3.46 13.93 4.23
CA VAL A 12 4.48 13.07 3.62
C VAL A 12 5.76 13.08 4.46
N GLU A 13 6.19 11.90 4.91
CA GLU A 13 7.47 11.66 5.58
C GLU A 13 8.42 10.95 4.59
N ASP A 14 9.56 11.59 4.27
CA ASP A 14 10.56 11.00 3.39
C ASP A 14 11.70 10.37 4.20
N LEU A 15 11.77 9.03 4.19
CA LEU A 15 12.81 8.25 4.87
C LEU A 15 13.83 7.65 3.89
N ARG A 16 13.76 8.00 2.61
CA ARG A 16 14.70 7.54 1.58
C ARG A 16 16.11 8.03 1.91
N GLY A 17 17.12 7.15 1.75
CA GLY A 17 18.52 7.46 2.07
C GLY A 17 18.89 7.49 3.57
N GLY A 18 17.93 7.27 4.48
CA GLY A 18 18.17 7.11 5.92
C GLY A 18 18.70 5.72 6.26
N GLY A 19 20.02 5.54 6.19
CA GLY A 19 20.68 4.25 6.46
C GLY A 19 20.38 3.67 7.85
N GLY A 20 19.87 2.44 7.88
CA GLY A 20 19.71 1.65 9.10
C GLY A 20 19.97 0.18 8.81
N GLY A 21 21.19 -0.29 9.08
CA GLY A 21 21.56 -1.70 8.99
C GLY A 21 20.74 -2.55 9.95
N GLY A 22 19.64 -3.13 9.45
CA GLY A 22 18.79 -4.08 10.16
C GLY A 22 18.98 -5.48 9.59
N ARG A 23 19.06 -6.48 10.46
CA ARG A 23 19.17 -7.90 10.06
C ARG A 23 17.83 -8.35 9.46
N PRO A 24 17.81 -9.09 8.34
CA PRO A 24 16.55 -9.49 7.72
C PRO A 24 15.82 -10.51 8.60
N LEU A 25 14.67 -10.10 9.14
CA LEU A 25 13.64 -11.01 9.62
C LEU A 25 12.58 -11.13 8.53
N ARG A 26 12.24 -12.37 8.16
CA ARG A 26 11.24 -12.68 7.13
C ARG A 26 9.87 -12.17 7.56
N ALA A 27 9.40 -11.08 6.94
CA ALA A 27 8.01 -10.68 6.98
C ALA A 27 7.29 -11.20 5.71
N GLY A 28 6.15 -11.86 5.90
CA GLY A 28 5.24 -12.19 4.81
C GLY A 28 4.15 -11.12 4.75
N GLY A 29 4.14 -10.31 3.71
CA GLY A 29 3.09 -9.34 3.42
C GLY A 29 2.21 -9.82 2.26
N LEU A 30 0.90 -9.62 2.39
CA LEU A 30 -0.15 -10.12 1.51
C LEU A 30 -0.40 -9.17 0.31
N VAL A 31 0.66 -8.77 -0.40
CA VAL A 31 0.65 -7.87 -1.60
C VAL A 31 -0.27 -8.35 -2.73
N THR A 32 -0.60 -9.64 -2.69
CA THR A 32 -1.18 -10.36 -3.81
C THR A 32 -2.52 -9.79 -4.26
N VAL A 33 -3.32 -9.20 -3.36
CA VAL A 33 -4.69 -8.80 -3.73
C VAL A 33 -4.70 -7.50 -4.52
N VAL A 34 -4.05 -6.44 -4.04
CA VAL A 34 -4.02 -5.13 -4.72
C VAL A 34 -3.46 -5.24 -6.12
N VAL A 35 -2.33 -5.94 -6.27
CA VAL A 35 -1.69 -6.15 -7.57
C VAL A 35 -2.59 -6.90 -8.53
N VAL A 36 -3.29 -7.95 -8.06
CA VAL A 36 -4.23 -8.71 -8.89
C VAL A 36 -5.43 -7.86 -9.31
N VAL A 37 -5.99 -7.04 -8.42
CA VAL A 37 -7.13 -6.17 -8.75
C VAL A 37 -6.72 -5.09 -9.75
N VAL A 38 -5.58 -4.43 -9.54
CA VAL A 38 -5.04 -3.43 -10.46
C VAL A 38 -4.81 -4.01 -11.85
N ALA A 39 -4.20 -5.19 -11.91
CA ALA A 39 -3.87 -5.82 -13.17
C ALA A 39 -5.11 -6.36 -13.89
N LEU A 40 -6.13 -6.84 -13.17
CA LEU A 40 -7.46 -7.12 -13.73
C LEU A 40 -8.07 -5.88 -14.39
N MET A 41 -8.03 -4.73 -13.71
CA MET A 41 -8.50 -3.46 -14.28
C MET A 41 -7.67 -3.02 -15.49
N ALA A 42 -6.38 -3.35 -15.52
CA ALA A 42 -5.48 -3.11 -16.64
C ALA A 42 -5.63 -4.14 -17.78
N GLY A 43 -6.52 -5.13 -17.65
CA GLY A 43 -6.75 -6.17 -18.67
C GLY A 43 -5.70 -7.29 -18.70
N VAL A 44 -4.91 -7.43 -17.63
CA VAL A 44 -3.89 -8.46 -17.46
C VAL A 44 -4.51 -9.72 -16.83
N ASP A 45 -4.09 -10.91 -17.29
CA ASP A 45 -4.55 -12.18 -16.76
C ASP A 45 -4.06 -12.42 -15.30
N PRO A 46 -4.97 -12.60 -14.32
CA PRO A 46 -4.61 -12.90 -12.93
C PRO A 46 -3.72 -14.13 -12.76
N PHE A 47 -3.87 -15.11 -13.64
CA PHE A 47 -3.10 -16.35 -13.57
C PHE A 47 -1.62 -16.10 -13.91
N ALA A 48 -1.33 -15.18 -14.83
CA ALA A 48 0.03 -14.77 -15.15
C ALA A 48 0.72 -14.08 -13.96
N ILE A 49 -0.02 -13.27 -13.20
CA ILE A 49 0.46 -12.60 -11.99
C ILE A 49 0.70 -13.61 -10.87
N LEU A 50 -0.24 -14.52 -10.65
CA LEU A 50 -0.09 -15.57 -9.65
C LEU A 50 1.13 -16.44 -9.98
N GLN A 51 1.40 -16.71 -11.25
CA GLN A 51 2.60 -17.42 -11.69
C GLN A 51 3.88 -16.59 -11.47
N ALA A 52 3.85 -15.28 -11.72
CA ALA A 52 4.96 -14.36 -11.43
C ALA A 52 5.23 -14.18 -9.92
N LEU A 53 4.22 -14.39 -9.08
CA LEU A 53 4.33 -14.39 -7.61
C LEU A 53 4.76 -15.77 -7.07
N ALA A 54 4.33 -16.86 -7.70
CA ALA A 54 4.70 -18.23 -7.32
C ALA A 54 6.12 -18.62 -7.79
N GLY A 55 6.64 -17.96 -8.82
CA GLY A 55 7.98 -18.19 -9.37
C GLY A 55 8.98 -17.11 -9.00
N SER A 56 9.50 -17.09 -7.77
CA SER A 56 10.84 -16.56 -7.44
C SER A 56 11.11 -16.58 -5.92
N GLY A 57 12.24 -17.20 -5.52
CA GLY A 57 12.89 -16.89 -4.23
C GLY A 57 13.37 -15.43 -4.21
N PRO A 58 13.82 -14.89 -3.06
CA PRO A 58 14.10 -13.47 -2.92
C PRO A 58 15.13 -13.05 -3.98
N PRO A 59 14.76 -12.23 -4.98
CA PRO A 59 15.72 -11.78 -5.94
C PRO A 59 16.61 -10.73 -5.28
N SER A 60 17.92 -10.83 -5.49
CA SER A 60 18.80 -9.68 -5.39
C SER A 60 18.37 -8.67 -6.45
N ARG A 61 17.60 -7.66 -6.04
CA ARG A 61 17.12 -6.62 -6.94
C ARG A 61 18.29 -5.70 -7.35
N PRO A 62 18.44 -5.35 -8.64
CA PRO A 62 19.07 -4.10 -9.00
C PRO A 62 18.33 -2.95 -8.31
N ALA A 63 19.00 -1.86 -7.96
CA ALA A 63 18.31 -0.65 -7.52
C ALA A 63 17.42 -0.16 -8.69
N VAL A 64 16.12 -0.42 -8.58
CA VAL A 64 15.10 0.04 -9.52
C VAL A 64 14.75 1.45 -9.07
N THR A 65 15.18 2.46 -9.82
CA THR A 65 14.92 3.85 -9.46
C THR A 65 13.47 4.19 -9.78
N ALA A 66 12.77 4.81 -8.82
CA ALA A 66 11.45 5.35 -9.05
C ALA A 66 11.42 6.29 -10.28
N PRO A 67 10.34 6.31 -11.08
CA PRO A 67 10.17 7.30 -12.13
C PRO A 67 10.23 8.73 -11.58
N ASP A 68 10.77 9.68 -12.36
CA ASP A 68 10.81 11.09 -11.98
C ASP A 68 9.42 11.64 -11.65
N GLY A 69 9.32 12.42 -10.56
CA GLY A 69 8.07 13.02 -10.08
C GLY A 69 7.12 12.05 -9.37
N SER A 70 7.55 10.82 -9.05
CA SER A 70 6.72 9.84 -8.34
C SER A 70 6.36 10.26 -6.91
N ASP A 71 7.22 11.02 -6.25
CA ASP A 71 6.99 11.60 -4.93
C ASP A 71 5.96 12.73 -4.97
N GLU A 72 6.08 13.66 -5.92
CA GLU A 72 5.08 14.70 -6.16
C GLU A 72 3.73 14.08 -6.52
N PHE A 73 3.72 13.08 -7.40
CA PHE A 73 2.52 12.32 -7.75
C PHE A 73 1.89 11.68 -6.51
N ALA A 74 2.67 10.99 -5.67
CA ALA A 74 2.15 10.33 -4.48
C ALA A 74 1.59 11.35 -3.46
N SER A 75 2.27 12.49 -3.29
CA SER A 75 1.79 13.60 -2.46
C SER A 75 0.47 14.18 -2.96
N VAL A 76 0.30 14.35 -4.27
CA VAL A 76 -0.96 14.83 -4.87
C VAL A 76 -2.09 13.81 -4.68
N VAL A 77 -1.82 12.52 -4.91
CA VAL A 77 -2.83 11.48 -4.70
C VAL A 77 -3.25 11.41 -3.24
N LEU A 78 -2.31 11.55 -2.29
CA LEU A 78 -2.65 11.61 -0.87
C LEU A 78 -3.53 12.82 -0.54
N ALA A 79 -3.22 14.01 -1.08
CA ALA A 79 -4.05 15.19 -0.90
C ALA A 79 -5.48 14.99 -1.43
N ASP A 80 -5.61 14.32 -2.57
CA ASP A 80 -6.91 14.01 -3.16
C ASP A 80 -7.73 13.06 -2.27
N THR A 81 -7.08 12.06 -1.67
CA THR A 81 -7.80 11.14 -0.76
C THR A 81 -8.18 11.84 0.54
N GLU A 82 -7.34 12.71 1.09
CA GLU A 82 -7.65 13.54 2.25
C GLU A 82 -8.90 14.39 2.01
N GLU A 83 -8.97 15.11 0.88
CA GLU A 83 -10.12 15.95 0.52
C GLU A 83 -11.42 15.14 0.47
N VAL A 84 -11.40 13.99 -0.21
CA VAL A 84 -12.57 13.12 -0.34
C VAL A 84 -13.01 12.58 1.02
N TRP A 85 -12.09 12.08 1.84
CA TRP A 85 -12.45 11.45 3.11
C TRP A 85 -12.87 12.47 4.17
N HIS A 86 -12.29 13.67 4.20
CA HIS A 86 -12.81 14.77 5.03
C HIS A 86 -14.28 15.05 4.74
N GLN A 87 -14.65 15.15 3.46
CA GLN A 87 -16.05 15.36 3.07
C GLN A 87 -16.93 14.19 3.56
N LEU A 88 -16.55 12.95 3.26
CA LEU A 88 -17.35 11.77 3.57
C LEU A 88 -17.48 11.47 5.08
N PHE A 89 -16.49 11.85 5.88
CA PHE A 89 -16.57 11.75 7.34
C PHE A 89 -17.46 12.85 7.92
N ALA A 90 -17.33 14.08 7.42
CA ALA A 90 -18.17 15.20 7.83
C ALA A 90 -19.66 14.95 7.55
N GLU A 91 -20.00 14.35 6.40
CA GLU A 91 -21.37 13.93 6.05
C GLU A 91 -21.96 12.91 7.06
N ARG A 92 -21.10 12.17 7.76
CA ARG A 92 -21.47 11.20 8.80
C ARG A 92 -21.32 11.73 10.22
N GLY A 93 -20.99 13.01 10.38
CA GLY A 93 -20.77 13.64 11.70
C GLY A 93 -19.53 13.14 12.43
N MET A 94 -18.53 12.65 11.70
CA MET A 94 -17.25 12.18 12.23
C MET A 94 -16.12 13.10 11.80
N THR A 95 -14.97 13.00 12.46
CA THR A 95 -13.73 13.69 12.08
C THR A 95 -12.79 12.69 11.46
N TYR A 96 -12.34 12.96 10.23
CA TYR A 96 -11.30 12.18 9.59
C TYR A 96 -9.93 12.61 10.13
N VAL A 97 -9.13 11.63 10.58
CA VAL A 97 -7.71 11.84 10.85
C VAL A 97 -6.94 11.47 9.59
N GLU A 98 -5.99 12.29 9.17
CA GLU A 98 -5.22 12.02 7.95
C GLU A 98 -4.08 11.04 8.26
N PRO A 99 -3.83 10.02 7.41
CA PRO A 99 -2.70 9.13 7.57
C PRO A 99 -1.42 9.85 7.14
N LYS A 100 -0.29 9.44 7.71
CA LYS A 100 1.01 9.84 7.17
C LYS A 100 1.46 8.89 6.07
N LEU A 101 1.95 9.43 4.96
CA LEU A 101 2.60 8.65 3.90
C LEU A 101 4.10 8.65 4.10
N VAL A 102 4.66 7.47 4.34
CA VAL A 102 6.09 7.24 4.48
C VAL A 102 6.66 6.75 3.15
N LEU A 103 7.53 7.55 2.55
CA LEU A 103 8.32 7.17 1.40
C LEU A 103 9.62 6.51 1.88
N PHE A 104 9.94 5.32 1.36
CA PHE A 104 11.14 4.57 1.73
C PHE A 104 11.76 3.87 0.53
N ASP A 105 13.02 3.45 0.66
CA ASP A 105 13.72 2.65 -0.36
C ASP A 105 14.16 1.31 0.24
N GLY A 106 13.66 0.20 -0.30
CA GLY A 106 14.11 -1.15 0.01
C GLY A 106 13.56 -1.73 1.31
N GLU A 107 13.88 -1.12 2.45
CA GLU A 107 13.52 -1.66 3.78
C GLU A 107 13.07 -0.55 4.73
N VAL A 108 12.06 -0.84 5.55
CA VAL A 108 11.51 0.11 6.52
C VAL A 108 11.06 -0.60 7.79
N SER A 109 11.25 0.07 8.94
CA SER A 109 10.70 -0.36 10.22
C SER A 109 9.38 0.37 10.50
N SER A 110 8.32 -0.39 10.72
CA SER A 110 6.99 0.10 11.15
C SER A 110 6.63 -0.47 12.52
N ALA A 111 5.56 0.03 13.15
CA ALA A 111 4.98 -0.56 14.34
C ALA A 111 4.42 -1.98 14.09
N CYS A 112 4.08 -2.31 12.84
CA CYS A 112 3.61 -3.63 12.41
C CYS A 112 4.76 -4.61 12.13
N GLY A 113 6.02 -4.14 12.27
CA GLY A 113 7.23 -4.93 12.08
C GLY A 113 8.07 -4.43 10.92
N PHE A 114 9.04 -5.27 10.54
CA PHE A 114 9.96 -4.99 9.44
C PHE A 114 9.31 -5.32 8.11
N ALA A 115 9.30 -4.37 7.18
CA ALA A 115 8.76 -4.54 5.84
C ALA A 115 9.83 -4.33 4.78
N GLN A 116 9.70 -5.06 3.67
CA GLN A 116 10.59 -4.97 2.52
C GLN A 116 9.78 -4.50 1.31
N ALA A 117 10.40 -3.77 0.39
CA ALA A 117 9.79 -3.30 -0.86
C ALA A 117 9.19 -4.42 -1.72
N ALA A 118 9.70 -5.65 -1.57
CA ALA A 118 9.13 -6.84 -2.21
C ALA A 118 7.72 -7.18 -1.73
N MET A 119 7.34 -6.64 -0.57
CA MET A 119 6.03 -6.75 0.06
C MET A 119 5.13 -5.55 -0.30
N GLY A 120 5.43 -4.80 -1.36
CA GLY A 120 4.54 -3.76 -1.88
C GLY A 120 4.23 -2.63 -0.88
N PRO A 121 3.34 -1.70 -1.26
CA PRO A 121 2.79 -0.71 -0.35
C PRO A 121 1.88 -1.35 0.70
N PHE A 122 1.79 -0.73 1.87
CA PHE A 122 0.96 -1.24 2.96
C PHE A 122 0.54 -0.13 3.95
N TYR A 123 -0.63 -0.29 4.56
CA TYR A 123 -1.03 0.45 5.77
C TYR A 123 -0.66 -0.30 7.05
N CYS A 124 -0.17 0.42 8.08
CA CYS A 124 0.08 -0.12 9.41
C CYS A 124 -0.84 0.52 10.46
N PRO A 125 -1.79 -0.24 11.05
CA PRO A 125 -2.65 0.28 12.14
C PRO A 125 -1.90 0.56 13.44
N GLY A 126 -0.68 0.04 13.63
CA GLY A 126 0.10 0.23 14.85
C GLY A 126 0.71 1.63 14.99
N ASP A 127 0.91 2.35 13.89
CA ASP A 127 1.41 3.72 13.85
C ASP A 127 0.59 4.65 12.94
N GLU A 128 -0.52 4.15 12.38
CA GLU A 128 -1.47 4.87 11.53
C GLU A 128 -0.81 5.46 10.25
N LYS A 129 0.14 4.73 9.66
CA LYS A 129 0.89 5.19 8.48
C LYS A 129 0.69 4.30 7.25
N VAL A 130 0.73 4.93 6.09
CA VAL A 130 0.84 4.30 4.77
C VAL A 130 2.30 4.29 4.36
N TYR A 131 2.81 3.14 3.93
CA TYR A 131 4.19 2.97 3.51
C TYR A 131 4.26 2.69 2.01
N LEU A 132 5.10 3.42 1.31
CA LEU A 132 5.25 3.32 -0.14
C LEU A 132 6.73 3.35 -0.54
N ASP A 133 7.19 2.26 -1.16
CA ASP A 133 8.42 2.29 -1.95
C ASP A 133 8.07 2.71 -3.38
N LEU A 134 8.61 3.84 -3.83
CA LEU A 134 8.30 4.37 -5.16
C LEU A 134 8.86 3.50 -6.29
N SER A 135 9.83 2.61 -6.03
CA SER A 135 10.28 1.61 -7.00
C SER A 135 9.15 0.64 -7.36
N PHE A 136 8.16 0.47 -6.48
CA PHE A 136 6.98 -0.37 -6.74
C PHE A 136 6.20 0.10 -7.97
N PHE A 137 6.20 1.40 -8.27
CA PHE A 137 5.57 1.91 -9.48
C PHE A 137 6.18 1.38 -10.76
N GLN A 138 7.50 1.15 -10.76
CA GLN A 138 8.18 0.52 -11.88
C GLN A 138 7.88 -0.99 -11.92
N GLU A 139 7.65 -1.64 -10.78
CA GLU A 139 7.21 -3.03 -10.74
C GLU A 139 5.78 -3.22 -11.27
N LEU A 140 4.85 -2.30 -10.95
CA LEU A 140 3.50 -2.29 -11.52
C LEU A 140 3.54 -2.32 -13.04
N GLU A 141 4.37 -1.46 -13.64
CA GLU A 141 4.55 -1.40 -15.08
C GLU A 141 5.26 -2.63 -15.64
N GLN A 142 6.46 -2.95 -15.15
CA GLN A 142 7.35 -3.93 -15.77
C GLN A 142 7.00 -5.38 -15.44
N ARG A 143 6.58 -5.64 -14.19
CA ARG A 143 6.36 -7.01 -13.69
C ARG A 143 4.89 -7.40 -13.76
N PHE A 144 3.99 -6.45 -13.47
CA PHE A 144 2.56 -6.72 -13.38
C PHE A 144 1.76 -6.25 -14.59
N GLY A 145 2.39 -5.59 -15.55
CA GLY A 145 1.74 -5.13 -16.79
C GLY A 145 0.65 -4.09 -16.56
N ALA A 146 0.71 -3.38 -15.42
CA ALA A 146 -0.25 -2.36 -15.02
C ALA A 146 0.38 -0.95 -15.01
N PRO A 147 0.71 -0.40 -16.17
CA PRO A 147 1.29 0.94 -16.26
C PRO A 147 0.25 2.05 -16.00
N GLY A 148 0.78 3.26 -15.80
CA GLY A 148 0.00 4.49 -15.85
C GLY A 148 -0.47 5.03 -14.50
N ASP A 149 -0.90 6.29 -14.50
CA ASP A 149 -1.25 7.03 -13.29
C ASP A 149 -2.37 6.38 -12.49
N PHE A 150 -3.35 5.78 -13.16
CA PHE A 150 -4.49 5.18 -12.47
C PHE A 150 -4.06 4.01 -11.59
N ALA A 151 -3.23 3.11 -12.10
CA ALA A 151 -2.71 1.98 -11.34
C ALA A 151 -1.93 2.44 -10.10
N ARG A 152 -1.07 3.46 -10.26
CA ARG A 152 -0.31 4.04 -9.15
C ARG A 152 -1.20 4.72 -8.11
N ALA A 153 -2.16 5.54 -8.57
CA ALA A 153 -3.08 6.24 -7.69
C ALA A 153 -3.98 5.25 -6.91
N TYR A 154 -4.44 4.20 -7.58
CA TYR A 154 -5.27 3.17 -6.96
C TYR A 154 -4.56 2.48 -5.80
N VAL A 155 -3.27 2.14 -5.95
CA VAL A 155 -2.52 1.49 -4.88
C VAL A 155 -2.41 2.40 -3.66
N ILE A 156 -2.13 3.69 -3.84
CA ILE A 156 -2.11 4.65 -2.72
C ILE A 156 -3.50 4.74 -2.07
N ALA A 157 -4.54 4.89 -2.89
CA ALA A 157 -5.92 4.99 -2.40
C ALA A 157 -6.38 3.71 -1.68
N HIS A 158 -5.90 2.54 -2.10
CA HIS A 158 -6.15 1.25 -1.45
C HIS A 158 -5.59 1.24 -0.04
N GLU A 159 -4.34 1.64 0.16
CA GLU A 159 -3.74 1.70 1.49
C GLU A 159 -4.41 2.76 2.38
N VAL A 160 -4.83 3.90 1.81
CA VAL A 160 -5.67 4.87 2.54
C VAL A 160 -7.05 4.27 2.89
N GLY A 161 -7.58 3.38 2.05
CA GLY A 161 -8.80 2.62 2.34
C GLY A 161 -8.66 1.76 3.61
N HIS A 162 -7.51 1.11 3.80
CA HIS A 162 -7.22 0.38 5.04
C HIS A 162 -7.14 1.30 6.27
N HIS A 163 -6.57 2.50 6.13
CA HIS A 163 -6.61 3.50 7.19
C HIS A 163 -8.04 3.89 7.57
N VAL A 164 -8.90 4.10 6.58
CA VAL A 164 -10.31 4.40 6.81
C VAL A 164 -11.03 3.23 7.50
N GLN A 165 -10.81 2.00 7.05
CA GLN A 165 -11.32 0.79 7.72
C GLN A 165 -10.88 0.72 9.18
N ASP A 166 -9.65 1.14 9.49
CA ASP A 166 -9.12 1.18 10.85
C ASP A 166 -9.82 2.22 11.72
N GLN A 167 -10.04 3.43 11.20
CA GLN A 167 -10.81 4.47 11.90
C GLN A 167 -12.26 4.05 12.17
N PHE A 168 -12.84 3.22 11.31
CA PHE A 168 -14.15 2.62 11.53
C PHE A 168 -14.13 1.43 12.50
N GLY A 169 -12.96 1.01 12.97
CA GLY A 169 -12.79 -0.13 13.89
C GLY A 169 -12.84 -1.50 13.21
N VAL A 170 -12.97 -1.57 11.88
CA VAL A 170 -13.13 -2.82 11.13
C VAL A 170 -11.90 -3.71 11.29
N LEU A 171 -10.70 -3.15 11.20
CA LEU A 171 -9.46 -3.93 11.34
C LEU A 171 -9.33 -4.51 12.75
N SER A 172 -9.70 -3.72 13.76
CA SER A 172 -9.76 -4.18 15.14
C SER A 172 -10.73 -5.36 15.27
N GLU A 173 -11.98 -5.23 14.83
CA GLU A 173 -13.00 -6.30 14.88
C GLU A 173 -12.52 -7.59 14.21
N VAL A 174 -11.92 -7.49 13.03
CA VAL A 174 -11.36 -8.63 12.29
C VAL A 174 -10.26 -9.31 13.09
N HIS A 175 -9.32 -8.54 13.63
CA HIS A 175 -8.25 -9.08 14.45
C HIS A 175 -8.78 -9.77 15.71
N GLN A 176 -9.85 -9.24 16.33
CA GLN A 176 -10.50 -9.91 17.46
C GLN A 176 -11.15 -11.23 17.04
N ALA A 177 -11.87 -11.25 15.91
CA ALA A 177 -12.54 -12.43 15.40
C ALA A 177 -11.54 -13.55 15.05
N GLN A 178 -10.34 -13.20 14.57
CA GLN A 178 -9.30 -14.18 14.26
C GLN A 178 -8.76 -14.93 15.50
N ARG A 179 -8.93 -14.39 16.72
CA ARG A 179 -8.44 -15.02 17.96
C ARG A 179 -9.26 -16.27 18.28
N GLY A 180 -8.78 -17.42 17.82
CA GLY A 180 -9.42 -18.72 18.00
C GLY A 180 -9.88 -19.37 16.70
N MET A 181 -9.69 -18.71 15.56
CA MET A 181 -9.94 -19.30 14.24
C MET A 181 -8.77 -20.17 13.79
N SER A 182 -9.05 -21.17 12.94
CA SER A 182 -8.00 -21.85 12.21
C SER A 182 -7.31 -20.90 11.23
N LYS A 183 -6.06 -21.20 10.84
CA LYS A 183 -5.32 -20.39 9.85
C LYS A 183 -6.09 -20.18 8.55
N LYS A 184 -6.87 -21.18 8.10
CA LYS A 184 -7.68 -21.09 6.88
C LYS A 184 -8.80 -20.06 7.03
N GLU A 185 -9.49 -20.08 8.17
CA GLU A 185 -10.59 -19.15 8.46
C GLU A 185 -10.07 -17.73 8.66
N ALA A 186 -8.97 -17.57 9.38
CA ALA A 186 -8.32 -16.27 9.56
C ALA A 186 -7.88 -15.65 8.23
N ASN A 187 -7.28 -16.45 7.34
CA ASN A 187 -6.91 -16.01 5.99
C ASN A 187 -8.14 -15.64 5.15
N ALA A 188 -9.22 -16.41 5.22
CA ALA A 188 -10.45 -16.09 4.49
C ALA A 188 -11.08 -14.78 4.98
N LEU A 189 -10.97 -14.48 6.27
CA LEU A 189 -11.40 -13.20 6.83
C LEU A 189 -10.50 -12.05 6.38
N GLN A 190 -9.18 -12.26 6.34
CA GLN A 190 -8.23 -11.28 5.81
C GLN A 190 -8.56 -10.93 4.35
N VAL A 191 -8.78 -11.93 3.49
CA VAL A 191 -9.13 -11.69 2.07
C VAL A 191 -10.41 -10.85 1.93
N LYS A 192 -11.37 -10.96 2.86
CA LYS A 192 -12.57 -10.11 2.82
C LYS A 192 -12.24 -8.64 3.10
N VAL A 193 -11.31 -8.35 4.00
CA VAL A 193 -10.85 -6.99 4.28
C VAL A 193 -10.18 -6.37 3.05
N GLU A 194 -9.35 -7.16 2.36
CA GLU A 194 -8.66 -6.73 1.13
C GLU A 194 -9.60 -6.44 -0.06
N LEU A 195 -10.85 -6.91 -0.02
CA LEU A 195 -11.81 -6.85 -1.13
C LEU A 195 -13.00 -5.90 -0.87
N GLN A 196 -13.01 -5.18 0.26
CA GLN A 196 -14.06 -4.24 0.64
C GLN A 196 -13.80 -2.84 0.10
#